data_AF-A0A954WDN5-F1
#
_entry.id   AF-A0A954WDN5-F1
#
_cell.length_a   1.000
_cell.length_b   1.000
_cell.length_c   1.000
_cell.angle_alpha   90.00
_cell.angle_beta   90.00
_cell.angle_gamma   90.00
#
_symmetry.space_group_name_H-M   'P 1'
#
loop_
_entity.id
_entity.type
_entity.pdbx_description
1 polymer ?
#
loop_
_entity_poly.entity_id
_entity_poly.type
_entity_poly.pdbx_seq_one_letter_code
_entity_poly.pdbx_strand_id
1 'polypeptide(L)'
;MFVDRVQVELQAGKGGDGCVSFRREKYVPNGGPDGGNGGHGGSIVVVAEEGVNNLSLLAHRKRWKATRGQHGEGSNRHGRHAEDLTIRVPPGTVLIDADRNFIIRDLVQAGDSVVAARGGRGGWGNNHYKSSTNRAPREFTRGEDGELRNIIFELKVIADVGLVGKPNAGKST
;
A
#
# COMPACT_ATOMS: atom_id res chain seq x y z
N MET A 1 -6.96 -6.74 26.13
CA MET A 1 -5.54 -7.11 26.33
C MET A 1 -4.70 -6.06 25.63
N PHE A 2 -3.81 -5.37 26.35
CA PHE A 2 -2.89 -4.39 25.76
C PHE A 2 -1.80 -5.14 25.00
N VAL A 3 -1.51 -4.69 23.77
CA VAL A 3 -0.44 -5.25 22.94
C VAL A 3 0.46 -4.08 22.57
N ASP A 4 1.68 -4.14 23.09
CA ASP A 4 2.74 -3.17 22.89
C ASP A 4 3.59 -3.49 21.66
N ARG A 5 3.68 -4.76 21.28
CA ARG A 5 4.46 -5.22 20.13
C ARG A 5 3.69 -6.23 19.29
N VAL A 6 3.63 -6.00 17.98
CA VAL A 6 2.97 -6.89 17.03
C VAL A 6 3.68 -6.93 15.69
N GLN A 7 3.84 -8.13 15.13
CA GLN A 7 4.34 -8.32 13.77
C GLN A 7 3.18 -8.59 12.81
N VAL A 8 3.18 -7.89 11.67
CA VAL A 8 2.20 -8.08 10.60
C VAL A 8 2.88 -8.13 9.23
N GLU A 9 2.25 -8.82 8.29
CA GLU A 9 2.63 -8.86 6.89
C GLU A 9 1.83 -7.80 6.12
N LEU A 10 2.54 -6.89 5.46
CA LEU A 10 1.98 -5.88 4.58
C LEU A 10 2.19 -6.30 3.12
N GLN A 11 1.12 -6.35 2.35
CA GLN A 11 1.14 -6.61 0.91
C GLN A 11 0.48 -5.44 0.17
N ALA A 12 1.29 -4.59 -0.45
CA ALA A 12 0.76 -3.52 -1.27
C ALA A 12 0.11 -4.05 -2.56
N GLY A 13 -0.70 -3.21 -3.19
CA GLY A 13 -1.41 -3.54 -4.41
C GLY A 13 -0.45 -3.73 -5.58
N LYS A 14 -0.67 -4.77 -6.38
CA LYS A 14 -0.04 -4.87 -7.71
C LYS A 14 -0.58 -3.77 -8.63
N GLY A 15 0.26 -3.22 -9.49
CA GLY A 15 -0.19 -2.40 -10.60
C GLY A 15 -1.03 -3.20 -11.61
N GLY A 16 -1.96 -2.53 -12.27
CA GLY A 16 -2.70 -3.09 -13.39
C GLY A 16 -1.78 -3.24 -14.62
N ASP A 17 -2.03 -4.28 -15.40
CA ASP A 17 -1.28 -4.50 -16.65
C ASP A 17 -1.74 -3.52 -17.74
N GLY A 18 -0.82 -3.14 -18.63
CA GLY A 18 -1.17 -2.44 -19.86
C GLY A 18 -1.93 -3.35 -20.83
N CYS A 19 -2.66 -2.74 -21.77
CA CYS A 19 -3.44 -3.47 -22.78
C CYS A 19 -2.75 -3.42 -24.15
N VAL A 20 -2.87 -4.50 -24.92
CA VAL A 20 -2.62 -4.48 -26.36
C VAL A 20 -3.96 -4.44 -27.07
N SER A 21 -4.26 -3.32 -27.72
CA SER A 21 -5.47 -3.15 -28.51
C SER A 21 -5.21 -2.32 -29.77
N PHE A 22 -6.05 -2.51 -30.78
CA PHE A 22 -6.05 -1.74 -32.02
C PHE A 22 -7.47 -1.29 -32.34
N ARG A 23 -7.60 -0.07 -32.86
CA ARG A 23 -8.89 0.48 -33.29
C ARG A 23 -9.48 -0.38 -34.40
N ARG A 24 -10.78 -0.68 -34.32
CA ARG A 24 -11.53 -1.42 -35.33
C ARG A 24 -12.75 -0.61 -35.74
N GLU A 25 -12.75 -0.13 -36.98
CA GLU A 25 -13.85 0.63 -37.56
C GLU A 25 -14.20 0.03 -38.93
N LYS A 26 -15.49 0.01 -39.29
CA LYS A 26 -16.02 -0.70 -40.47
C LYS A 26 -15.31 -0.35 -41.79
N TYR A 27 -14.75 0.85 -41.91
CA TYR A 27 -14.09 1.36 -43.12
C TYR A 27 -12.59 1.66 -42.91
N VAL A 28 -12.01 1.22 -41.79
CA VAL A 28 -10.59 1.41 -41.48
C VAL A 28 -9.95 0.03 -41.30
N PRO A 29 -9.31 -0.53 -42.35
CA PRO A 29 -8.78 -1.90 -42.29
C PRO A 29 -7.64 -2.07 -41.27
N ASN A 30 -6.83 -1.02 -41.05
CA ASN A 30 -5.69 -1.03 -40.12
C ASN A 30 -5.75 0.17 -39.18
N GLY A 31 -6.57 0.08 -38.13
CA GLY A 31 -6.59 1.09 -37.08
C GLY A 31 -5.29 1.12 -36.28
N GLY A 32 -4.90 2.31 -35.82
CA GLY A 32 -3.74 2.47 -34.95
C GLY A 32 -3.91 1.79 -33.59
N PRO A 33 -2.82 1.66 -32.81
CA PRO A 33 -2.88 1.11 -31.45
C PRO A 33 -3.76 1.99 -30.55
N ASP A 34 -4.54 1.34 -29.68
CA ASP A 34 -5.40 2.01 -28.70
C ASP A 34 -5.48 1.27 -27.36
N GLY A 35 -4.48 0.48 -27.02
CA GLY A 35 -4.39 -0.11 -25.69
C GLY A 35 -3.97 0.92 -24.65
N GLY A 36 -4.79 1.08 -23.60
CA GLY A 36 -4.49 1.93 -22.46
C GLY A 36 -3.46 1.31 -21.50
N ASN A 37 -2.82 2.18 -20.72
CA ASN A 37 -1.98 1.83 -19.56
C ASN A 37 -2.82 1.31 -18.38
N GLY A 38 -2.26 0.44 -17.55
CA GLY A 38 -2.85 0.04 -16.28
C GLY A 38 -2.65 1.08 -15.18
N GLY A 39 -3.50 1.01 -14.15
CA GLY A 39 -3.43 1.88 -12.99
C GLY A 39 -2.43 1.39 -11.94
N HIS A 40 -1.82 2.32 -11.20
CA HIS A 40 -1.05 2.01 -9.98
C HIS A 40 -1.85 1.21 -8.95
N GLY A 41 -1.16 0.29 -8.27
CA GLY A 41 -1.68 -0.40 -7.09
C GLY A 41 -1.71 0.51 -5.87
N GLY A 42 -2.59 0.20 -4.91
CA GLY A 42 -2.69 0.95 -3.67
C GLY A 42 -1.50 0.68 -2.76
N SER A 43 -0.97 1.73 -2.16
CA SER A 43 0.06 1.66 -1.13
C SER A 43 -0.56 1.36 0.24
N ILE A 44 0.25 0.89 1.18
CA ILE A 44 -0.14 0.79 2.59
C ILE A 44 0.52 1.95 3.33
N VAL A 45 -0.31 2.83 3.88
CA VAL A 45 0.11 4.01 4.63
C VAL A 45 -0.19 3.78 6.10
N VAL A 46 0.77 4.03 6.96
CA VAL A 46 0.56 4.01 8.41
C VAL A 46 0.50 5.45 8.90
N VAL A 47 -0.51 5.76 9.71
CA VAL A 47 -0.76 7.10 10.26
C VAL A 47 -0.93 6.99 11.77
N ALA A 48 -0.21 7.84 12.51
CA ALA A 48 -0.47 8.05 13.94
C ALA A 48 -1.71 8.94 14.11
N GLU A 49 -2.71 8.46 14.85
CA GLU A 49 -4.00 9.17 15.01
C GLU A 49 -4.39 9.24 16.49
N GLU A 50 -4.85 10.42 16.93
CA GLU A 50 -5.41 10.58 18.27
C GLU A 50 -6.65 9.71 18.47
N GLY A 51 -6.79 9.13 19.67
CA GLY A 51 -7.90 8.23 20.00
C GLY A 51 -7.65 6.75 19.66
N VAL A 52 -6.54 6.44 18.98
CA VAL A 52 -6.05 5.05 18.88
C VAL A 52 -5.11 4.79 20.06
N ASN A 53 -5.51 3.90 20.97
CA ASN A 53 -4.82 3.74 22.26
C ASN A 53 -3.95 2.47 22.35
N ASN A 54 -4.07 1.52 21.42
CA ASN A 54 -3.31 0.26 21.46
C ASN A 54 -3.20 -0.40 20.07
N LEU A 55 -2.35 -1.42 19.94
CA LEU A 55 -2.11 -2.17 18.70
C LEU A 55 -2.98 -3.44 18.57
N SER A 56 -4.05 -3.58 19.35
CA SER A 56 -4.87 -4.82 19.36
C SER A 56 -5.51 -5.13 18.00
N LEU A 57 -5.92 -4.11 17.23
CA LEU A 57 -6.47 -4.28 15.89
C LEU A 57 -5.48 -4.99 14.94
N LEU A 58 -4.20 -4.63 15.04
CA LEU A 58 -3.12 -5.24 14.26
C LEU A 58 -2.85 -6.67 14.74
N ALA A 59 -3.01 -6.95 16.04
CA ALA A 59 -2.83 -8.30 16.59
C ALA A 59 -3.90 -9.29 16.11
N HIS A 60 -5.14 -8.83 15.90
CA HIS A 60 -6.21 -9.66 15.35
C HIS A 60 -6.05 -9.94 13.85
N ARG A 61 -5.44 -9.01 13.11
CA ARG A 61 -5.24 -9.13 11.66
C ARG A 61 -3.75 -9.14 11.31
N LYS A 62 -3.20 -10.33 11.13
CA LYS A 62 -1.78 -10.51 10.78
C LYS A 62 -1.40 -10.09 9.36
N ARG A 63 -2.37 -10.00 8.43
CA ARG A 63 -2.10 -9.71 7.01
C ARG A 63 -2.96 -8.55 6.50
N TRP A 64 -2.30 -7.52 5.98
CA TRP A 64 -2.91 -6.33 5.43
C TRP A 64 -2.58 -6.24 3.95
N LYS A 65 -3.61 -6.20 3.12
CA LYS A 65 -3.47 -6.23 1.67
C LYS A 65 -4.18 -5.02 1.06
N ALA A 66 -3.43 -4.17 0.35
CA ALA A 66 -3.99 -3.05 -0.39
C ALA A 66 -4.60 -3.51 -1.74
N THR A 67 -5.45 -2.67 -2.30
CA THR A 67 -6.18 -2.99 -3.53
C THR A 67 -5.25 -2.92 -4.75
N ARG A 68 -5.46 -3.78 -5.74
CA ARG A 68 -4.69 -3.77 -6.99
C ARG A 68 -5.21 -2.70 -7.95
N GLY A 69 -4.33 -2.14 -8.78
CA GLY A 69 -4.72 -1.24 -9.86
C GLY A 69 -5.50 -1.98 -10.95
N GLN A 70 -6.38 -1.26 -11.66
CA GLN A 70 -7.11 -1.85 -12.78
C GLN A 70 -6.24 -1.95 -14.04
N HIS A 71 -6.52 -2.95 -14.87
CA HIS A 71 -5.85 -3.10 -16.16
C HIS A 71 -6.25 -1.97 -17.11
N GLY A 72 -5.38 -1.65 -18.05
CA GLY A 72 -5.76 -0.85 -19.20
C GLY A 72 -6.74 -1.63 -20.09
N GLU A 73 -7.49 -0.90 -20.91
CA GLU A 73 -8.43 -1.46 -21.87
C GLU A 73 -8.22 -0.85 -23.26
N GLY A 74 -8.89 -1.41 -24.27
CA GLY A 74 -8.97 -0.80 -25.60
C GLY A 74 -9.65 0.57 -25.59
N SER A 75 -9.66 1.24 -26.73
CA SER A 75 -10.16 2.62 -26.89
C SER A 75 -9.39 3.66 -26.07
N ASN A 76 -8.10 3.44 -25.85
CA ASN A 76 -7.20 4.27 -25.04
C ASN A 76 -7.66 4.46 -23.59
N ARG A 77 -8.40 3.50 -23.04
CA ARG A 77 -8.92 3.61 -21.67
C ARG A 77 -7.87 3.13 -20.67
N HIS A 78 -7.40 4.06 -19.86
CA HIS A 78 -6.46 3.77 -18.79
C HIS A 78 -7.14 3.12 -17.59
N GLY A 79 -6.47 2.17 -16.96
CA GLY A 79 -6.93 1.55 -15.73
C GLY A 79 -6.90 2.53 -14.55
N ARG A 80 -7.94 2.49 -13.71
CA ARG A 80 -8.03 3.31 -12.50
C ARG A 80 -6.95 2.92 -11.48
N HIS A 81 -6.36 3.91 -10.84
CA HIS A 81 -5.50 3.74 -9.66
C HIS A 81 -6.29 3.12 -8.51
N ALA A 82 -5.67 2.19 -7.81
CA ALA A 82 -6.24 1.62 -6.59
C ALA A 82 -6.17 2.61 -5.44
N GLU A 83 -7.09 2.47 -4.49
CA GLU A 83 -7.09 3.25 -3.26
C GLU A 83 -6.07 2.67 -2.27
N ASP A 84 -5.36 3.57 -1.60
CA ASP A 84 -4.41 3.23 -0.55
C ASP A 84 -5.13 2.64 0.66
N LEU A 85 -4.43 1.75 1.37
CA LEU A 85 -4.90 1.18 2.62
C LEU A 85 -4.23 1.90 3.79
N THR A 86 -5.04 2.62 4.57
CA THR A 86 -4.55 3.32 5.76
C THR A 86 -4.65 2.43 7.00
N ILE A 87 -3.54 2.24 7.69
CA ILE A 87 -3.46 1.62 9.01
C ILE A 87 -3.26 2.73 10.04
N ARG A 88 -4.16 2.79 11.02
CA ARG A 88 -4.11 3.78 12.10
C ARG A 88 -3.45 3.17 13.32
N VAL A 89 -2.49 3.89 13.91
CA VAL A 89 -1.75 3.47 15.10
C VAL A 89 -1.72 4.59 16.14
N PRO A 90 -1.47 4.27 17.42
CA PRO A 90 -1.25 5.29 18.43
C PRO A 90 0.00 6.15 18.11
N PRO A 91 0.02 7.45 18.46
CA PRO A 91 1.25 8.22 18.53
C PRO A 91 2.29 7.54 19.45
N GLY A 92 3.57 7.65 19.10
CA GLY A 92 4.67 6.91 19.75
C GLY A 92 4.88 5.49 19.22
N THR A 93 4.25 5.12 18.10
CA THR A 93 4.47 3.82 17.45
C THR A 93 5.69 3.84 16.55
N VAL A 94 6.58 2.87 16.73
CA VAL A 94 7.75 2.63 15.89
C VAL A 94 7.47 1.49 14.93
N LEU A 95 7.83 1.69 13.67
CA LEU A 95 7.78 0.67 12.63
C LEU A 95 9.20 0.14 12.40
N ILE A 96 9.38 -1.16 12.54
CA ILE A 96 10.65 -1.86 12.37
C ILE A 96 10.48 -2.88 11.25
N ASP A 97 11.42 -2.90 10.31
CA ASP A 97 11.49 -3.95 9.29
C ASP A 97 11.88 -5.27 9.97
N ALA A 98 11.01 -6.28 9.92
CA ALA A 98 11.22 -7.53 10.65
C ALA A 98 12.36 -8.37 10.05
N ASP A 99 12.62 -8.24 8.75
CA ASP A 99 13.57 -9.06 8.03
C ASP A 99 15.00 -8.48 8.16
N ARG A 100 15.11 -7.14 8.14
CA ARG A 100 16.40 -6.42 8.20
C ARG A 100 16.69 -5.79 9.56
N ASN A 101 15.73 -5.78 10.48
CA ASN A 101 15.84 -5.29 11.85
C ASN A 101 16.31 -3.82 11.96
N PHE A 102 15.89 -2.96 11.04
CA PHE A 102 16.11 -1.51 11.13
C PHE A 102 14.79 -0.75 11.32
N ILE A 103 14.88 0.41 11.95
CA ILE A 103 13.72 1.29 12.17
C ILE A 103 13.38 1.97 10.84
N ILE A 104 12.16 1.74 10.34
CA ILE A 104 11.62 2.40 9.15
C ILE A 104 11.23 3.83 9.49
N ARG A 105 10.46 4.00 10.58
CA ARG A 105 9.99 5.31 11.05
C ARG A 105 9.52 5.23 12.50
N ASP A 106 9.73 6.31 13.23
CA ASP A 106 9.08 6.59 14.52
C ASP A 106 7.94 7.59 14.27
N LEU A 107 6.70 7.22 14.59
CA LEU A 107 5.51 8.06 14.42
C LEU A 107 5.16 8.68 15.78
N VAL A 108 5.88 9.74 16.13
CA VAL A 108 5.88 10.31 17.49
C VAL A 108 4.62 11.14 17.74
N GLN A 109 4.21 11.93 16.76
CA GLN A 109 3.11 12.88 16.88
C GLN A 109 1.88 12.42 16.10
N ALA A 110 0.71 12.84 16.54
CA ALA A 110 -0.51 12.66 15.77
C ALA A 110 -0.38 13.36 14.40
N GLY A 111 -0.82 12.69 13.34
CA GLY A 111 -0.65 13.13 11.96
C GLY A 111 0.65 12.64 11.31
N ASP A 112 1.63 12.15 12.07
CA ASP A 112 2.81 11.51 11.49
C ASP A 112 2.38 10.32 10.63
N SER A 113 2.95 10.22 9.44
CA SER A 113 2.62 9.15 8.51
C SER A 113 3.83 8.65 7.74
N VAL A 114 3.73 7.41 7.25
CA VAL A 114 4.74 6.79 6.41
C VAL A 114 4.10 5.81 5.44
N VAL A 115 4.61 5.77 4.21
CA VAL A 115 4.29 4.70 3.27
C VAL A 115 5.09 3.46 3.68
N ALA A 116 4.42 2.53 4.34
CA ALA A 116 5.03 1.33 4.91
C ALA A 116 5.28 0.25 3.85
N ALA A 117 4.42 0.16 2.83
CA ALA A 117 4.63 -0.66 1.64
C ALA A 117 4.09 0.06 0.40
N ARG A 118 4.92 0.26 -0.63
CA ARG A 118 4.53 0.98 -1.86
C ARG A 118 3.75 0.10 -2.83
N GLY A 119 2.68 0.64 -3.39
CA GLY A 119 1.94 0.00 -4.48
C GLY A 119 2.77 -0.10 -5.76
N GLY A 120 2.55 -1.16 -6.52
CA GLY A 120 3.22 -1.41 -7.79
C GLY A 120 2.79 -0.43 -8.88
N ARG A 121 3.70 -0.08 -9.78
CA ARG A 121 3.40 0.81 -10.91
C ARG A 121 2.50 0.12 -11.94
N GLY A 122 1.65 0.90 -12.60
CA GLY A 122 0.83 0.40 -13.70
C GLY A 122 1.67 0.12 -14.94
N GLY A 123 1.31 -0.92 -15.68
CA GLY A 123 1.96 -1.30 -16.92
C GLY A 123 1.56 -0.39 -18.09
N TRP A 124 2.47 -0.21 -19.03
CA TRP A 124 2.26 0.54 -20.27
C TRP A 124 1.49 -0.29 -21.30
N GLY A 125 0.45 0.29 -21.89
CA GLY A 125 -0.27 -0.28 -23.03
C GLY A 125 0.50 -0.09 -24.34
N ASN A 126 0.05 -0.75 -25.41
CA ASN A 126 0.78 -0.70 -26.68
C ASN A 126 0.83 0.69 -27.31
N ASN A 127 -0.15 1.55 -27.07
CA ASN A 127 -0.13 2.92 -27.59
C ASN A 127 1.07 3.73 -27.06
N HIS A 128 1.61 3.41 -25.88
CA HIS A 128 2.80 4.06 -25.33
C HIS A 128 4.06 3.82 -26.18
N TYR A 129 4.18 2.67 -26.83
CA TYR A 129 5.36 2.27 -27.62
C TYR A 129 5.33 2.77 -29.06
N LYS A 130 4.30 3.55 -29.44
CA LYS A 130 4.14 4.04 -30.80
C LYS A 130 5.21 5.08 -31.13
N SER A 131 5.95 4.86 -32.22
CA SER A 131 6.94 5.81 -32.74
C SER A 131 6.74 6.03 -34.24
N SER A 132 7.57 6.89 -34.86
CA SER A 132 7.57 7.09 -36.32
C SER A 132 7.93 5.80 -37.07
N THR A 133 8.79 4.97 -36.50
CA THR A 133 9.25 3.69 -37.06
C THR A 133 8.42 2.49 -36.59
N ASN A 134 7.85 2.53 -35.39
CA ASN A 134 6.95 1.50 -34.84
C ASN A 134 5.51 2.01 -34.76
N ARG A 135 4.77 1.90 -35.86
CA ARG A 135 3.40 2.48 -35.99
C ARG A 135 2.29 1.59 -35.41
N ALA A 136 2.55 0.29 -35.26
CA ALA A 136 1.61 -0.71 -34.76
C ALA A 136 2.26 -1.63 -33.71
N PRO A 137 2.79 -1.07 -32.60
CA PRO A 137 3.42 -1.83 -31.54
C PRO A 137 2.47 -2.88 -30.98
N ARG A 138 3.04 -4.05 -30.67
CA ARG A 138 2.38 -5.13 -29.91
C ARG A 138 3.00 -5.31 -28.53
N GLU A 139 4.01 -4.50 -28.21
CA GLU A 139 4.62 -4.44 -26.89
C GLU A 139 3.63 -3.88 -25.86
N PHE A 140 3.66 -4.42 -24.66
CA PHE A 140 3.02 -3.89 -23.48
C PHE A 140 3.82 -4.34 -22.26
N THR A 141 3.63 -3.69 -21.13
CA THR A 141 4.19 -4.14 -19.85
C THR A 141 3.11 -4.55 -18.88
N ARG A 142 3.43 -5.57 -18.08
CA ARG A 142 2.65 -5.93 -16.91
C ARG A 142 2.82 -4.86 -15.83
N GLY A 143 1.82 -4.70 -14.98
CA GLY A 143 1.98 -3.89 -13.78
C GLY A 143 3.01 -4.52 -12.86
N GLU A 144 3.77 -3.67 -12.19
CA GLU A 144 4.77 -4.09 -11.20
C GLU A 144 4.08 -4.66 -9.96
N ASP A 145 4.77 -5.57 -9.28
CA ASP A 145 4.31 -6.07 -7.99
C ASP A 145 4.42 -4.97 -6.93
N GLY A 146 3.43 -4.95 -6.04
CA GLY A 146 3.48 -4.10 -4.85
C GLY A 146 4.50 -4.66 -3.86
N GLU A 147 5.06 -3.78 -3.03
CA GLU A 147 5.98 -4.21 -1.98
C GLU A 147 5.31 -5.16 -0.99
N LEU A 148 6.06 -6.19 -0.60
CA LEU A 148 5.69 -7.13 0.45
C LEU A 148 6.71 -6.98 1.59
N ARG A 149 6.26 -6.66 2.79
CA ARG A 149 7.12 -6.42 3.95
C ARG A 149 6.54 -7.01 5.22
N ASN A 150 7.39 -7.63 6.03
CA ASN A 150 7.06 -7.93 7.41
C ASN A 150 7.45 -6.74 8.28
N ILE A 151 6.50 -6.17 9.00
CA ILE A 151 6.74 -5.02 9.87
C ILE A 151 6.35 -5.37 11.30
N ILE A 152 7.24 -5.02 12.22
CA ILE A 152 6.97 -5.02 13.66
C ILE A 152 6.56 -3.60 14.04
N PHE A 153 5.38 -3.48 14.63
CA PHE A 153 4.88 -2.27 15.27
C PHE A 153 5.16 -2.38 16.75
N GLU A 154 5.86 -1.39 17.30
CA GLU A 154 6.21 -1.32 18.71
C GLU A 154 5.78 0.03 19.28
N LEU A 155 4.89 0.00 20.27
CA LEU A 155 4.36 1.19 20.91
C LEU A 155 5.25 1.56 22.11
N LYS A 156 5.98 2.66 22.00
CA LYS A 156 6.77 3.22 23.12
C LYS A 156 5.86 3.97 24.09
N VAL A 157 5.04 3.25 24.84
CA VAL A 157 4.22 3.83 25.93
C VAL A 157 4.88 3.59 27.27
N ILE A 158 4.88 4.63 28.12
CA ILE A 158 5.33 4.58 29.52
C ILE A 158 4.16 4.33 30.49
N ALA A 159 2.92 4.64 30.08
CA ALA A 159 1.59 4.35 30.64
C ALA A 159 0.72 5.62 30.62
N ASP A 160 -0.55 5.51 30.25
CA ASP A 160 -1.50 6.65 30.27
C ASP A 160 -1.93 7.02 31.70
N VAL A 161 -1.90 6.05 32.62
CA VAL A 161 -2.19 6.21 34.06
C VAL A 161 -1.24 5.32 34.86
N GLY A 162 -0.40 5.94 35.69
CA GLY A 162 0.45 5.25 36.65
C GLY A 162 -0.16 5.31 38.07
N LEU A 163 -0.63 4.18 38.60
CA LEU A 163 -1.02 4.09 40.00
C LEU A 163 0.25 4.07 40.88
N VAL A 164 0.56 5.18 41.54
CA VAL A 164 1.68 5.29 42.49
C VAL A 164 1.14 5.28 43.92
N GLY A 165 1.69 4.40 44.77
CA GLY A 165 1.29 4.31 46.18
C GLY A 165 2.13 3.29 46.97
N LYS A 166 2.07 3.32 48.29
CA LYS A 166 2.82 2.40 49.19
C LYS A 166 2.49 0.91 48.94
N PRO A 167 3.36 -0.05 49.31
CA PRO A 167 3.03 -1.48 49.27
C PRO A 167 1.65 -1.72 49.92
N ASN A 168 0.79 -2.52 49.29
CA ASN A 168 -0.61 -2.80 49.71
C ASN A 168 -1.66 -1.69 49.54
N ALA A 169 -1.39 -0.62 48.78
CA ALA A 169 -2.40 0.42 48.47
C ALA A 169 -3.53 -0.02 47.49
N GLY A 170 -3.77 -1.33 47.31
CA GLY A 170 -4.81 -1.83 46.41
C GLY A 170 -4.57 -1.59 44.92
N LYS A 171 -3.33 -1.28 44.51
CA LYS A 171 -2.98 -0.95 43.10
C LYS A 171 -3.18 -2.10 42.10
N SER A 172 -3.39 -3.31 42.58
CA SER A 172 -3.48 -4.54 41.78
C SER A 172 -4.86 -5.20 41.87
N THR A 173 -5.81 -4.58 42.58
CA THR A 173 -7.20 -5.04 42.73
C THR A 173 -8.10 -4.14 41.90
#